data_AF-A0A346GN43-F1
#
_entry.id   AF-A0A346GN43-F1
#
_cell.length_a   1.000
_cell.length_b   1.000
_cell.length_c   1.000
_cell.angle_alpha   90.00
_cell.angle_beta   90.00
_cell.angle_gamma   90.00
#
_symmetry.space_group_name_H-M   'P 1'
#
loop_
_entity.id
_entity.type
_entity.pdbx_description
1 polymer ?
#
loop_
_entity_poly.entity_id
_entity_poly.type
_entity_poly.pdbx_seq_one_letter_code
_entity_poly.pdbx_strand_id
1 'polypeptide(L)' 'MTITEADMLEMIRSIAGIKQPASKINRCSAPVSVVLQQERHQQDDVRPYQWKKPDRPRR' A
#
# COMPACT_ATOMS: atom_id res chain seq x y z
N MET A 1 -30.00 -0.28 -19.18
CA MET A 1 -29.45 -0.72 -17.88
C MET A 1 -27.97 -0.38 -17.89
N THR A 2 -27.49 0.45 -16.98
CA THR A 2 -26.08 0.88 -16.90
C THR A 2 -25.51 0.38 -15.58
N ILE A 3 -24.48 -0.46 -15.64
CA ILE A 3 -23.76 -0.93 -14.46
C ILE A 3 -22.92 0.24 -13.93
N THR A 4 -23.13 0.60 -12.67
CA THR A 4 -22.40 1.69 -12.03
C THR A 4 -21.14 1.16 -11.34
N GLU A 5 -20.23 2.05 -10.97
CA GLU A 5 -19.03 1.70 -10.20
C GLU A 5 -19.38 0.98 -8.89
N ALA A 6 -20.45 1.41 -8.22
CA ALA A 6 -20.93 0.78 -6.99
C ALA A 6 -21.34 -0.70 -7.23
N ASP A 7 -21.97 -0.99 -8.37
CA ASP A 7 -22.41 -2.34 -8.73
C ASP A 7 -21.20 -3.26 -9.01
N MET A 8 -20.17 -2.74 -9.69
CA MET A 8 -18.92 -3.49 -9.91
C MET A 8 -18.21 -3.80 -8.60
N LEU A 9 -18.20 -2.85 -7.67
CA LEU A 9 -17.58 -3.02 -6.37
C LEU A 9 -18.33 -4.03 -5.48
N GLU A 10 -19.66 -4.07 -5.54
CA GLU A 10 -20.45 -5.10 -4.87
C GLU A 10 -20.14 -6.49 -5.42
N MET A 11 -20.08 -6.64 -6.74
CA MET A 11 -19.75 -7.91 -7.38
C MET A 11 -18.39 -8.45 -6.91
N ILE A 12 -17.36 -7.58 -6.86
CA ILE A 12 -16.01 -7.97 -6.39
C ILE A 12 -16.05 -8.41 -4.92
N ARG A 13 -16.78 -7.69 -4.07
CA ARG A 13 -16.93 -8.05 -2.64
C ARG A 13 -17.56 -9.43 -2.47
N SER A 14 -18.60 -9.74 -3.26
CA SER A 14 -19.26 -11.05 -3.21
C SER A 14 -18.33 -12.20 -3.61
N ILE A 15 -17.48 -12.00 -4.63
CA ILE A 15 -16.52 -13.02 -5.09
C ILE A 15 -15.39 -13.21 -4.09
N ALA A 16 -14.84 -12.12 -3.56
CA ALA A 16 -13.70 -12.14 -2.66
C ALA A 16 -14.08 -12.41 -1.19
N GLY A 17 -15.37 -12.53 -0.85
CA GLY A 17 -15.83 -12.71 0.52
C GLY A 17 -15.51 -11.54 1.45
N ILE A 18 -15.30 -10.35 0.89
CA ILE A 18 -14.90 -9.16 1.65
C ILE A 18 -16.12 -8.59 2.36
N LYS A 19 -16.15 -8.70 3.69
CA LYS A 19 -17.18 -8.03 4.51
C LYS A 19 -16.96 -6.53 4.46
N GLN A 20 -18.04 -5.77 4.25
CA GLN A 20 -17.99 -4.31 4.37
C GLN A 20 -17.52 -3.94 5.79
N PRO A 21 -16.59 -2.99 5.95
CA PRO A 21 -16.15 -2.56 7.27
C PRO A 21 -17.33 -1.90 8.00
N ALA A 22 -17.68 -2.44 9.18
CA ALA A 22 -18.84 -2.01 9.98
C ALA A 22 -18.66 -0.63 10.64
N SER A 23 -17.47 -0.03 10.54
CA SER A 23 -17.17 1.28 11.10
C SER A 23 -16.39 2.12 10.09
N LYS A 24 -16.60 3.44 10.11
CA LYS A 24 -15.64 4.39 9.52
C LYS A 24 -14.29 4.03 10.15
N ILE A 25 -13.32 3.62 9.32
CA ILE A 25 -11.94 3.45 9.75
C ILE A 25 -11.55 4.79 10.37
N ASN A 26 -11.50 4.85 11.70
CA ASN A 26 -11.04 6.01 12.43
C ASN A 26 -9.55 6.10 12.15
N ARG A 27 -9.19 6.86 11.11
CA ARG A 27 -7.81 7.13 10.69
C ARG A 27 -7.06 8.04 11.68
N CYS A 28 -7.43 8.07 12.96
CA CYS A 28 -6.72 8.84 14.00
C CYS A 28 -5.49 8.12 14.58
N SER A 29 -5.16 6.90 14.15
CA SER A 29 -3.78 6.43 14.28
C SER A 29 -3.00 6.93 13.08
N ALA A 30 -1.91 7.64 13.35
CA ALA A 30 -1.07 8.37 12.40
C ALA A 30 -0.98 7.68 11.03
N PRO A 31 -0.99 8.46 9.92
CA PRO A 31 -0.96 7.89 8.59
C PRO A 31 0.19 6.89 8.48
N VAL A 32 -0.05 5.75 7.83
CA VAL A 32 0.94 4.66 7.68
C VAL A 32 2.29 5.18 7.18
N SER A 33 2.29 6.27 6.40
CA SER A 33 3.49 7.00 5.99
C SER A 33 4.36 7.46 7.16
N VAL A 34 3.77 8.01 8.22
CA VAL A 34 4.50 8.52 9.41
C VAL A 34 5.12 7.37 10.20
N VAL A 35 4.40 6.26 10.37
CA VAL A 35 4.90 5.09 11.10
C VAL A 35 6.05 4.41 10.33
N LEU A 36 5.88 4.18 9.02
CA LEU A 36 6.92 3.57 8.20
C LEU A 36 8.16 4.47 8.04
N GLN A 37 7.97 5.80 8.01
CA GLN A 37 9.06 6.76 7.89
C GLN A 37 9.89 6.87 9.18
N GLN A 38 9.27 6.71 10.36
CA GLN A 38 9.97 6.62 11.64
C GLN A 38 10.79 5.33 11.75
N GLU A 39 10.25 4.18 11.38
CA GLU A 39 11.03 2.93 11.38
C GLU A 39 12.25 3.02 10.45
N ARG A 40 12.08 3.63 9.26
CA ARG A 40 13.19 3.82 8.33
C ARG A 40 14.27 4.73 8.91
N HIS A 41 13.92 5.90 9.45
CA HIS A 41 14.90 6.83 10.05
C HIS A 41 15.69 6.25 11.24
N GLN A 42 15.18 5.23 11.93
CA GLN A 42 15.88 4.56 13.03
C GLN A 42 16.89 3.51 12.55
N GLN A 43 16.68 2.92 11.37
CA GLN A 43 17.58 1.90 10.78
C GLN A 43 18.56 2.47 9.76
N ASP A 44 18.24 3.66 9.26
CA ASP A 44 18.97 4.39 8.25
C ASP A 44 20.15 5.16 8.90
N ASP A 45 21.12 4.43 9.44
CA ASP A 45 22.50 4.91 9.57
C ASP A 45 23.12 4.90 8.15
N VAL A 46 22.55 5.75 7.27
CA VAL A 46 22.61 5.60 5.81
C VAL A 46 23.99 5.96 5.28
N ARG A 47 24.76 4.94 4.91
CA ARG A 47 25.77 5.15 3.86
C ARG A 47 25.06 5.52 2.56
N PRO A 48 25.42 6.64 1.91
CA PRO A 48 24.83 7.02 0.64
C PRO A 48 24.91 5.88 -0.36
N TYR A 49 23.78 5.52 -0.97
CA TYR A 49 23.73 4.50 -2.00
C TYR A 49 24.59 4.94 -3.20
N GLN A 50 25.65 4.17 -3.48
CA GLN A 50 26.44 4.34 -4.70
C GLN A 50 25.98 3.33 -5.74
N TRP A 51 25.22 3.81 -6.72
CA TRP A 51 24.82 2.99 -7.85
C TRP A 51 26.08 2.58 -8.65
N LYS A 52 26.34 1.27 -8.74
CA LYS A 52 27.37 0.70 -9.61
C LYS A 52 26.73 0.11 -10.86
N LYS A 53 27.24 0.50 -12.02
CA LYS A 53 26.79 -0.04 -13.30
C LYS A 53 27.03 -1.55 -13.33
N PRO A 54 26.01 -2.39 -13.58
CA PRO A 54 26.21 -3.82 -13.73
C PRO A 54 27.06 -4.11 -14.98
N ASP A 55 28.09 -4.94 -14.85
CA ASP A 55 29.00 -5.27 -15.95
C ASP A 55 28.37 -6.16 -17.03
N ARG A 56 27.23 -6.80 -16.73
CA ARG A 56 26.53 -7.68 -17.68
C ARG A 56 25.01 -7.48 -17.65
N PRO A 57 24.33 -7.64 -18.80
CA PRO A 57 22.87 -7.63 -18.87
C PRO A 57 22.29 -8.77 -18.03
N ARG A 58 21.30 -8.47 -17.19
CA ARG A 58 20.49 -9.50 -16.53
C ARG A 58 19.59 -10.13 -17.60
N ARG A 59 19.78 -11.42 -17.86
CA ARG A 59 18.91 -12.23 -18.73
C ARG A 59 17.91 -12.98 -17.86
#